data_AF-A0A2E7JS94-F1
#
_entry.id   AF-A0A2E7JS94-F1
#
_cell.length_a   1.000
_cell.length_b   1.000
_cell.length_c   1.000
_cell.angle_alpha   90.00
_cell.angle_beta   90.00
_cell.angle_gamma   90.00
#
_symmetry.space_group_name_H-M   'P 1'
#
loop_
_entity.id
_entity.type
_entity.pdbx_description
1 polymer ?
#
loop_
_entity_poly.entity_id
_entity_poly.type
_entity_poly.pdbx_seq_one_letter_code
_entity_poly.pdbx_strand_id
1 'polypeptide(L)'
;MQTQIAGLEPTTVPLRMDFALARSWADLESLCERIDAAYRRGDFDLVAAEELSVLAAVTAAGVPEESSISAAALLDRGVCDCCGSTIRRGAVCAICHPLPELQLDNRQAA
;
A
#
# COMPACT_ATOMS: atom_id res chain seq x y z
N MET A 1 -17.30 -14.26 27.83
CA MET A 1 -16.91 -13.03 27.12
C MET A 1 -17.58 -13.07 25.76
N GLN A 2 -18.68 -12.34 25.58
CA GLN A 2 -19.31 -12.15 24.27
C GLN A 2 -18.65 -10.95 23.61
N THR A 3 -17.98 -11.16 22.49
CA THR A 3 -17.44 -10.09 21.66
C THR A 3 -18.63 -9.44 20.97
N GLN A 4 -19.02 -8.25 21.42
CA GLN A 4 -20.01 -7.42 20.73
C GLN A 4 -19.40 -6.99 19.40
N ILE A 5 -19.90 -7.57 18.32
CA ILE A 5 -19.66 -7.08 16.96
C ILE A 5 -20.52 -5.82 16.88
N ALA A 6 -19.90 -4.66 17.13
CA ALA A 6 -20.55 -3.37 16.91
C ALA A 6 -21.06 -3.35 15.46
N GLY A 7 -22.35 -3.05 15.30
CA GLY A 7 -23.03 -3.08 14.02
C GLY A 7 -22.31 -2.17 13.04
N LEU A 8 -21.67 -2.79 12.05
CA LEU A 8 -21.01 -2.12 10.94
C LEU A 8 -22.07 -1.45 10.06
N GLU A 9 -21.87 -0.18 9.75
CA GLU A 9 -22.71 0.57 8.81
C GLU A 9 -22.82 -0.19 7.47
N PRO A 10 -24.01 -0.22 6.82
CA PRO A 10 -24.26 -0.97 5.59
C PRO A 10 -23.27 -0.69 4.45
N THR A 11 -22.65 0.50 4.46
CA THR A 11 -21.62 0.96 3.52
C THR A 11 -20.32 0.16 3.55
N THR A 12 -20.03 -0.59 4.61
CA THR A 12 -18.81 -1.40 4.76
C THR A 12 -18.97 -2.86 4.31
N VAL A 13 -20.22 -3.32 4.13
CA VAL A 13 -20.56 -4.70 3.73
C VAL A 13 -19.97 -5.07 2.35
N PRO A 14 -20.01 -4.20 1.32
CA PRO A 14 -19.42 -4.50 0.02
C PRO A 14 -17.90 -4.71 0.10
N LEU A 15 -17.21 -3.89 0.90
CA LEU A 15 -15.74 -3.94 1.00
C LEU A 15 -15.24 -5.23 1.68
N ARG A 16 -15.98 -5.76 2.67
CA ARG A 16 -15.63 -7.06 3.29
C ARG A 16 -15.79 -8.23 2.32
N MET A 17 -16.83 -8.22 1.47
CA MET A 17 -17.03 -9.26 0.46
C MET A 17 -15.92 -9.26 -0.60
N ASP A 18 -15.46 -8.07 -1.00
CA ASP A 18 -14.43 -7.94 -2.02
C ASP A 18 -13.09 -8.57 -1.57
N PHE A 19 -12.76 -8.54 -0.26
CA PHE A 19 -11.58 -9.24 0.27
C PHE A 19 -11.64 -10.77 0.12
N ALA A 20 -12.84 -11.38 0.14
CA ALA A 20 -12.97 -12.82 -0.11
C ALA A 20 -12.74 -13.18 -1.58
N LEU A 21 -12.86 -12.20 -2.48
CA LEU A 21 -12.70 -12.34 -3.92
C LEU A 21 -11.31 -11.97 -4.42
N ALA A 22 -10.52 -11.22 -3.64
CA ALA A 22 -9.14 -10.90 -3.99
C ALA A 22 -8.31 -12.18 -4.16
N ARG A 23 -7.56 -12.27 -5.28
CA ARG A 23 -6.71 -13.41 -5.62
C ARG A 23 -5.29 -13.01 -5.99
N SER A 24 -5.03 -11.72 -6.12
CA SER A 24 -3.74 -11.16 -6.48
C SER A 24 -3.35 -9.98 -5.59
N TRP A 25 -2.07 -9.60 -5.64
CA TRP A 25 -1.57 -8.40 -4.97
C TRP A 25 -2.21 -7.12 -5.52
N ALA A 26 -2.47 -7.04 -6.83
CA ALA A 26 -3.14 -5.90 -7.46
C ALA A 26 -4.57 -5.73 -6.95
N ASP A 27 -5.30 -6.82 -6.71
CA ASP A 27 -6.65 -6.76 -6.11
C ASP A 27 -6.59 -6.16 -4.70
N LEU A 28 -5.61 -6.60 -3.90
CA LEU A 28 -5.42 -6.11 -2.53
C LEU A 28 -5.00 -4.63 -2.50
N GLU A 29 -4.09 -4.21 -3.38
CA GLU A 29 -3.69 -2.81 -3.49
C GLU A 29 -4.89 -1.92 -3.84
N SER A 30 -5.68 -2.29 -4.84
CA SER A 30 -6.88 -1.55 -5.22
C SER A 30 -7.92 -1.50 -4.10
N LEU A 31 -8.07 -2.59 -3.32
CA LEU A 31 -8.94 -2.60 -2.14
C LEU A 31 -8.45 -1.65 -1.05
N CYS A 32 -7.16 -1.65 -0.75
CA CYS A 32 -6.56 -0.73 0.22
C CYS A 32 -6.75 0.73 -0.19
N GLU A 33 -6.58 1.07 -1.47
CA GLU A 33 -6.84 2.41 -1.99
C GLU A 33 -8.30 2.83 -1.84
N ARG A 34 -9.24 1.92 -2.12
CA ARG A 34 -10.68 2.17 -1.95
C ARG A 34 -11.04 2.42 -0.48
N ILE A 35 -10.41 1.69 0.45
CA ILE A 35 -10.60 1.85 1.89
C ILE A 35 -10.06 3.21 2.35
N ASP A 36 -8.84 3.57 1.98
CA ASP A 36 -8.25 4.88 2.32
C ASP A 36 -9.12 6.02 1.77
N ALA A 37 -9.57 5.93 0.52
CA ALA A 37 -10.44 6.94 -0.07
C ALA A 37 -11.80 7.05 0.65
N ALA A 38 -12.41 5.93 1.04
CA ALA A 38 -13.68 5.93 1.76
C ALA A 38 -13.55 6.47 3.19
N TYR A 39 -12.47 6.10 3.89
CA TYR A 39 -12.15 6.66 5.20
C TYR A 39 -11.97 8.19 5.13
N ARG A 40 -11.20 8.68 4.15
CA ARG A 40 -10.98 10.12 3.96
C ARG A 40 -12.24 10.91 3.64
N ARG A 41 -13.25 10.28 3.02
CA ARG A 41 -14.56 10.89 2.78
C ARG A 41 -15.48 10.86 4.02
N GLY A 42 -15.10 10.11 5.05
CA GLY A 42 -15.94 9.90 6.23
C GLY A 42 -17.05 8.86 6.01
N ASP A 43 -16.90 7.98 5.02
CA ASP A 43 -17.88 6.91 4.74
C ASP A 43 -17.93 5.87 5.86
N PHE A 44 -16.87 5.76 6.68
CA PHE A 44 -16.78 4.98 7.90
C PHE A 44 -15.72 5.54 8.86
N ASP A 45 -15.74 5.10 10.11
CA ASP A 45 -14.86 5.58 11.17
C ASP A 45 -13.50 4.84 11.24
N LEU A 46 -12.64 5.28 12.16
CA LEU A 46 -11.30 4.70 12.33
C LEU A 46 -11.37 3.22 12.72
N VAL A 47 -12.35 2.82 13.53
CA VAL A 47 -12.50 1.43 14.00
C VAL A 47 -12.82 0.52 12.81
N ALA A 48 -13.75 0.94 11.95
CA ALA A 48 -14.05 0.22 10.72
C ALA A 48 -12.85 0.15 9.76
N ALA A 49 -12.05 1.23 9.67
CA ALA A 49 -10.84 1.26 8.87
C ALA A 49 -9.77 0.26 9.38
N GLU A 50 -9.59 0.19 10.70
CA GLU A 50 -8.68 -0.75 11.36
C GLU A 50 -9.12 -2.20 11.13
N GLU A 51 -10.42 -2.51 11.26
CA GLU A 51 -10.93 -3.85 10.97
C GLU A 51 -10.69 -4.27 9.52
N LEU A 52 -10.91 -3.37 8.56
CA LEU A 52 -10.66 -3.63 7.14
C LEU A 52 -9.15 -3.80 6.86
N SER A 53 -8.29 -3.09 7.60
CA SER A 53 -6.83 -3.25 7.51
C SER A 53 -6.37 -4.61 8.03
N VAL A 54 -6.97 -5.11 9.13
CA VAL A 54 -6.72 -6.47 9.62
C VAL A 54 -7.16 -7.51 8.59
N LEU A 55 -8.32 -7.32 7.97
CA LEU A 55 -8.81 -8.22 6.93
C LEU A 55 -7.88 -8.24 5.71
N ALA A 56 -7.35 -7.09 5.29
CA ALA A 56 -6.36 -7.00 4.23
C ALA A 56 -5.10 -7.82 4.54
N ALA A 57 -4.58 -7.73 5.78
CA ALA A 57 -3.42 -8.49 6.22
C ALA A 57 -3.67 -10.01 6.21
N VAL A 58 -4.86 -10.44 6.66
CA VAL A 58 -5.26 -11.85 6.63
C VAL A 58 -5.36 -12.36 5.19
N THR A 59 -5.98 -11.59 4.28
CA THR A 59 -6.10 -11.99 2.88
C THR A 59 -4.74 -12.01 2.18
N ALA A 60 -3.85 -11.05 2.47
CA ALA A 60 -2.49 -11.00 1.92
C ALA A 60 -1.68 -12.26 2.24
N ALA A 61 -1.86 -12.86 3.42
CA ALA A 61 -1.19 -14.11 3.78
C ALA A 61 -1.60 -15.32 2.91
N GLY A 62 -2.76 -15.23 2.24
CA GLY A 62 -3.26 -16.25 1.31
C GLY A 62 -2.99 -15.97 -0.16
N VAL A 63 -2.48 -14.78 -0.51
CA VAL A 63 -2.13 -14.45 -1.90
C VAL A 63 -0.80 -15.13 -2.24
N PRO A 64 -0.72 -15.87 -3.36
CA PRO A 64 0.55 -16.46 -3.81
C PRO A 64 1.63 -15.37 -3.88
N GLU A 65 2.81 -15.66 -3.33
CA GLU A 65 3.98 -14.82 -3.57
C GLU A 65 4.28 -14.86 -5.08
N GLU A 66 3.81 -13.84 -5.81
CA GLU A 66 4.48 -13.51 -7.06
C GLU A 66 5.93 -13.20 -6.73
N SER A 67 6.83 -13.65 -7.60
CA SER A 67 8.29 -13.51 -7.49
C SER A 67 8.70 -12.04 -7.54
N SER A 68 8.31 -11.30 -6.51
CA SER A 68 8.64 -9.91 -6.28
C SER A 68 9.90 -9.86 -5.42
N ILE A 69 10.61 -8.76 -5.61
CA ILE A 69 11.91 -8.42 -5.03
C ILE A 69 12.01 -8.96 -3.60
N SER A 70 13.01 -9.80 -3.33
CA SER A 70 13.13 -10.45 -2.02
C SER A 70 13.10 -9.43 -0.89
N ALA A 71 12.54 -9.79 0.26
CA ALA A 71 12.55 -8.91 1.43
C ALA A 71 13.97 -8.44 1.78
N ALA A 72 14.99 -9.26 1.51
CA ALA A 72 16.40 -8.87 1.64
C ALA A 72 16.77 -7.70 0.72
N ALA A 73 16.30 -7.69 -0.53
CA ALA A 73 16.51 -6.57 -1.46
C ALA A 73 15.68 -5.32 -1.12
N LEU A 74 14.61 -5.43 -0.33
CA LEU A 74 13.91 -4.29 0.26
C LEU A 74 14.64 -3.73 1.49
N LEU A 75 15.21 -4.60 2.32
CA LEU A 75 15.97 -4.24 3.53
C LEU A 75 17.38 -3.72 3.22
N ASP A 76 17.97 -4.12 2.09
CA ASP A 76 19.28 -3.62 1.62
C ASP A 76 19.20 -2.21 0.98
N ARG A 77 18.03 -1.55 1.06
CA ARG A 77 17.91 -0.12 0.77
C ARG A 77 18.54 0.68 1.91
N GLY A 78 19.86 0.64 1.99
CA GLY A 78 20.63 1.46 2.91
C GLY A 78 20.24 2.93 2.78
N VAL A 79 20.16 3.62 3.90
CA VAL A 79 19.84 5.04 3.96
C VAL A 79 20.92 5.84 3.22
N CYS A 80 20.53 6.87 2.46
CA CYS A 80 21.49 7.76 1.85
C CYS A 80 22.24 8.55 2.94
N ASP A 81 23.57 8.43 2.98
CA ASP A 81 24.42 9.16 3.95
C ASP A 81 24.33 10.69 3.80
N CYS A 82 23.91 11.20 2.65
CA CYS A 82 23.80 12.63 2.39
C CYS A 82 22.47 13.26 2.88
N CYS A 83 21.33 12.59 2.71
CA CYS A 83 20.02 13.17 2.99
C CYS A 83 19.07 12.31 3.83
N GLY A 84 19.45 11.08 4.20
CA GLY A 84 18.58 10.19 4.95
C GLY A 84 17.50 9.48 4.12
N SER A 85 17.45 9.68 2.80
CA SER A 85 16.44 9.05 1.95
C SER A 85 16.72 7.56 1.69
N THR A 86 15.67 6.74 1.69
CA THR A 86 15.68 5.33 1.28
C THR A 86 15.33 5.15 -0.20
N ILE A 87 15.04 6.24 -0.93
CA ILE A 87 14.70 6.21 -2.35
C ILE A 87 16.00 6.11 -3.16
N ARG A 88 16.36 4.89 -3.56
CA ARG A 88 17.54 4.58 -4.38
C ARG A 88 17.15 4.07 -5.76
N ARG A 89 18.00 4.34 -6.75
CA ARG A 89 17.99 3.69 -8.08
C ARG A 89 19.33 2.99 -8.25
N GLY A 90 19.34 1.66 -8.07
CA GLY A 90 20.58 0.90 -7.95
C GLY A 90 21.38 1.33 -6.71
N ALA A 91 22.69 1.57 -6.86
CA ALA A 91 23.58 1.95 -5.74
C ALA A 91 23.47 3.43 -5.32
N VAL A 92 22.77 4.29 -6.06
CA VAL A 92 22.75 5.75 -5.82
C VAL A 92 21.43 6.25 -5.25
N CYS A 93 21.49 7.31 -4.46
CA CYS A 93 20.30 8.02 -3.99
C CYS A 93 19.66 8.77 -5.15
N ALA A 94 18.38 8.51 -5.41
CA ALA A 94 17.67 9.13 -6.53
C ALA A 94 17.40 10.63 -6.34
N ILE A 95 17.56 11.15 -5.11
CA ILE A 95 17.34 12.55 -4.76
C ILE A 95 18.64 13.35 -4.88
N CYS A 96 19.71 12.90 -4.21
CA CYS A 96 20.98 13.62 -4.17
C CYS A 96 21.91 13.31 -5.36
N HIS A 97 21.79 12.12 -5.93
CA HIS A 97 22.66 11.63 -7.01
C HIS A 97 21.82 10.97 -8.11
N PRO A 98 20.89 11.72 -8.75
CA PRO A 98 20.12 11.18 -9.86
C PRO A 98 21.06 10.75 -11.00
N LEU A 99 20.89 9.52 -11.50
CA LEU A 99 21.61 9.06 -12.70
C LEU A 99 21.22 9.95 -13.90
N PRO A 100 22.19 10.38 -14.73
CA PRO A 100 21.94 11.34 -15.80
C PRO A 100 21.15 10.80 -17.01
N GLU A 101 20.73 9.52 -17.04
CA GLU A 101 20.11 8.93 -18.24
C GLU A 101 18.58 9.07 -18.34
N LEU A 102 17.93 9.78 -17.41
CA LEU A 102 16.57 10.27 -17.62
C LEU A 102 16.50 11.75 -17.23
N GLN A 103 17.12 12.61 -18.05
CA GLN A 103 16.60 13.96 -18.19
C GLN A 103 15.19 13.83 -18.76
N LEU A 104 14.19 13.78 -17.88
CA LEU A 104 12.85 14.22 -18.23
C LEU A 104 13.00 15.68 -18.66
N ASP A 105 13.03 15.90 -19.96
CA ASP A 105 13.11 17.21 -20.59
C ASP A 105 11.88 18.03 -20.18
N ASN A 106 11.95 18.70 -19.03
CA ASN A 106 10.90 19.58 -18.49
C ASN A 106 10.75 20.89 -19.28
N ARG A 107 11.07 20.87 -20.59
CA ARG A 107 11.00 22.04 -21.49
C ARG A 107 9.81 22.05 -22.45
N GLN A 108 8.86 21.12 -22.32
CA GLN A 108 7.64 21.10 -23.15
C GLN A 108 6.32 21.42 -22.40
N ALA A 109 6.39 22.00 -21.20
CA ALA A 109 5.22 22.58 -20.54
C ALA A 109 5.35 24.12 -20.50
N ALA A 110 5.10 24.75 -21.65
CA ALA A 110 4.80 26.17 -21.78
C ALA A 110 3.79 26.36 -22.91
#